data_AF-A0A445MBX9-F1
#
_entry.id   AF-A0A445MBX9-F1
#
_cell.length_a   1.000
_cell.length_b   1.000
_cell.length_c   1.000
_cell.angle_alpha   90.00
_cell.angle_beta   90.00
_cell.angle_gamma   90.00
#
_symmetry.space_group_name_H-M   'P 1'
#
loop_
_entity.id
_entity.type
_entity.pdbx_description
1 polymer ?
#
loop_
_entity_poly.entity_id
_entity_poly.type
_entity_poly.pdbx_seq_one_letter_code
_entity_poly.pdbx_strand_id
1 'polypeptide(L)'
;MVKAHSSELSRELDAVEIRSSELVKKVTIAIEEACMLKSALDDEPSHMLEYREEATINYKARVRFWKGLDRTGHVLYQYEYQIILVCFRVRYPRLEVKEDPFIDYIKD
;
A
#
# COMPACT_ATOMS: atom_id res chain seq x y z
N MET A 1 -62.09 -7.62 45.06
CA MET A 1 -60.64 -7.38 44.78
C MET A 1 -60.06 -8.35 43.74
N VAL A 2 -60.33 -9.66 43.79
CA VAL A 2 -59.75 -10.68 42.86
C VAL A 2 -59.95 -10.38 41.35
N LYS A 3 -61.13 -9.91 40.94
CA LYS A 3 -61.44 -9.63 39.52
C LYS A 3 -60.64 -8.46 38.94
N ALA A 4 -60.31 -7.46 39.75
CA ALA A 4 -59.53 -6.30 39.32
C ALA A 4 -58.07 -6.72 39.04
N HIS A 5 -57.46 -7.46 39.96
CA HIS A 5 -56.10 -7.99 39.81
C HIS A 5 -55.94 -8.91 38.59
N SER A 6 -56.92 -9.78 38.32
CA SER A 6 -56.89 -10.64 37.12
C SER A 6 -56.93 -9.83 35.82
N SER A 7 -57.65 -8.70 35.78
CA SER A 7 -57.72 -7.84 34.60
C SER A 7 -56.48 -6.98 34.39
N GLU A 8 -55.74 -6.70 35.47
CA GLU A 8 -54.51 -5.92 35.45
C GLU A 8 -53.34 -6.80 34.98
N LEU A 9 -53.25 -8.03 35.49
CA LEU A 9 -52.25 -9.02 35.06
C LEU A 9 -52.32 -9.32 33.56
N SER A 10 -53.54 -9.37 33.00
CA SER A 10 -53.74 -9.62 31.57
C SER A 10 -53.25 -8.45 30.71
N ARG A 11 -53.49 -7.20 31.14
CA ARG A 11 -53.02 -6.01 30.41
C ARG A 11 -51.51 -5.87 30.46
N GLU A 12 -50.90 -6.20 31.59
CA GLU A 12 -49.44 -6.21 31.72
C GLU A 12 -48.80 -7.27 30.81
N LEU A 13 -49.41 -8.45 30.69
CA LEU A 13 -48.95 -9.50 29.78
C LEU A 13 -48.99 -9.03 28.32
N ASP A 14 -50.10 -8.45 27.88
CA ASP A 14 -50.25 -7.90 26.52
C ASP A 14 -49.22 -6.79 26.24
N ALA A 15 -49.00 -5.90 27.22
CA ALA A 15 -48.01 -4.83 27.10
C ALA A 15 -46.57 -5.36 27.02
N VAL A 16 -46.26 -6.43 27.77
CA VAL A 16 -44.95 -7.10 27.71
C VAL A 16 -44.76 -7.79 26.36
N GLU A 17 -45.80 -8.42 25.81
CA GLU A 17 -45.74 -9.08 24.50
C GLU A 17 -45.49 -8.08 23.37
N ILE A 18 -46.19 -6.94 23.38
CA ILE A 18 -45.97 -5.85 22.41
C ILE A 18 -44.53 -5.33 22.50
N ARG A 19 -44.04 -5.04 23.71
CA ARG A 19 -42.66 -4.57 23.92
C ARG A 19 -41.62 -5.61 23.51
N SER A 20 -41.88 -6.89 23.76
CA SER A 20 -41.03 -7.99 23.32
C SER A 20 -40.96 -8.04 21.79
N SER A 21 -42.11 -7.93 21.11
CA SER A 21 -42.17 -7.87 19.64
C SER A 21 -41.39 -6.68 19.07
N GLU A 22 -41.52 -5.49 19.68
CA GLU A 22 -40.77 -4.30 19.28
C GLU A 22 -39.26 -4.46 19.51
N LEU A 23 -38.86 -5.05 20.63
CA LEU A 23 -37.45 -5.27 20.95
C LEU A 23 -36.83 -6.27 19.97
N VAL A 24 -37.54 -7.35 19.64
CA VAL A 24 -37.10 -8.33 18.64
C VAL A 24 -36.86 -7.63 17.30
N LYS A 25 -37.81 -6.80 16.83
CA LYS A 25 -37.64 -6.03 15.57
C LYS A 25 -36.43 -5.11 15.59
N LYS A 26 -36.19 -4.40 16.71
CA LYS A 26 -35.02 -3.52 16.85
C LYS A 26 -33.72 -4.31 16.83
N VAL A 27 -33.68 -5.45 17.51
CA VAL A 27 -32.50 -6.32 17.53
C VAL A 27 -32.24 -6.92 16.15
N THR A 28 -33.26 -7.35 15.41
CA THR A 28 -33.06 -7.87 14.04
C THR A 28 -32.50 -6.80 13.10
N ILE A 29 -33.02 -5.57 13.15
CA ILE A 29 -32.49 -4.45 12.36
C ILE A 29 -31.03 -4.16 12.73
N ALA A 30 -30.73 -4.09 14.02
CA ALA A 30 -29.36 -3.84 14.49
C ALA A 30 -28.39 -4.96 14.07
N ILE A 31 -28.84 -6.22 14.04
CA ILE A 31 -28.04 -7.34 13.54
C ILE A 31 -27.78 -7.20 12.03
N GLU A 32 -28.79 -6.84 11.24
CA GLU A 32 -28.63 -6.61 9.81
C GLU A 32 -27.65 -5.47 9.53
N GLU A 33 -27.78 -4.33 10.21
CA GLU A 33 -26.86 -3.20 10.11
C GLU A 33 -25.42 -3.59 10.48
N ALA A 34 -25.24 -4.33 11.58
CA ALA A 34 -23.94 -4.82 12.01
C ALA A 34 -23.30 -5.78 10.98
N CYS A 35 -24.11 -6.65 10.34
CA CYS A 35 -23.65 -7.51 9.26
C CYS A 35 -23.18 -6.71 8.05
N MET A 36 -23.93 -5.68 7.64
CA MET A 36 -23.57 -4.83 6.49
C MET A 36 -22.29 -4.02 6.75
N LEU A 37 -22.14 -3.46 7.95
CA LEU A 37 -20.94 -2.74 8.35
C LEU A 37 -19.72 -3.67 8.40
N LYS A 38 -19.90 -4.90 8.90
CA LYS A 38 -18.84 -5.89 8.94
C LYS A 38 -18.35 -6.27 7.53
N SER A 39 -19.26 -6.53 6.59
CA SER A 39 -18.86 -6.83 5.21
C SER A 39 -18.10 -5.66 4.57
N ALA A 40 -18.55 -4.42 4.78
CA ALA A 40 -17.86 -3.24 4.25
C ALA A 40 -16.45 -3.06 4.86
N LEU A 41 -16.30 -3.38 6.15
CA LEU A 41 -15.01 -3.34 6.84
C LEU A 41 -14.08 -4.48 6.40
N ASP A 42 -14.59 -5.63 5.98
CA ASP A 42 -13.75 -6.74 5.50
C ASP A 42 -13.19 -6.44 4.08
N ASP A 43 -13.87 -5.61 3.28
CA ASP A 43 -13.44 -5.20 1.94
C ASP A 43 -12.32 -4.13 1.97
N GLU A 44 -12.37 -3.16 2.90
CA GLU A 44 -11.41 -2.05 2.98
C GLU A 44 -9.93 -2.48 3.18
N PRO A 45 -9.59 -3.42 4.08
CA PRO A 45 -8.23 -3.93 4.27
C PRO A 45 -7.69 -4.64 3.04
N SER A 46 -8.56 -5.34 2.29
CA SER A 46 -8.16 -6.10 1.10
C SER A 46 -7.63 -5.17 0.00
N HIS A 47 -8.37 -4.09 -0.30
CA HIS A 47 -7.99 -3.10 -1.28
C HIS A 47 -6.75 -2.31 -0.86
N MET A 48 -6.59 -2.02 0.44
CA MET A 48 -5.36 -1.40 0.95
C MET A 48 -4.13 -2.31 0.80
N LEU A 49 -4.30 -3.61 0.96
CA LEU A 49 -3.22 -4.58 0.86
C LEU A 49 -2.76 -4.73 -0.60
N GLU A 50 -3.71 -4.88 -1.53
CA GLU A 50 -3.43 -4.91 -2.97
C GLU A 50 -2.73 -3.63 -3.45
N TYR A 51 -3.25 -2.46 -3.06
CA TYR A 51 -2.63 -1.17 -3.38
C TYR A 51 -1.19 -1.08 -2.86
N ARG A 52 -0.96 -1.55 -1.62
CA ARG A 52 0.36 -1.51 -1.00
C ARG A 52 1.35 -2.46 -1.69
N GLU A 53 0.90 -3.64 -2.11
CA GLU A 53 1.72 -4.57 -2.89
C GLU A 53 2.09 -3.98 -4.24
N GLU A 54 1.13 -3.42 -4.97
CA GLU A 54 1.36 -2.77 -6.25
C GLU A 54 2.33 -1.59 -6.12
N ALA A 55 2.12 -0.72 -5.13
CA ALA A 55 3.03 0.40 -4.83
C ALA A 55 4.45 -0.09 -4.52
N THR A 56 4.59 -1.19 -3.79
CA THR A 56 5.88 -1.79 -3.45
C THR A 56 6.60 -2.34 -4.69
N ILE A 57 5.87 -3.04 -5.57
CA ILE A 57 6.39 -3.57 -6.84
C ILE A 57 6.86 -2.41 -7.73
N ASN A 58 6.01 -1.40 -7.90
CA ASN A 58 6.31 -0.22 -8.72
C ASN A 58 7.54 0.55 -8.21
N TYR A 59 7.63 0.76 -6.89
CA TYR A 59 8.80 1.40 -6.29
C TYR A 59 10.09 0.62 -6.55
N LYS A 60 10.08 -0.71 -6.30
CA LYS A 60 11.26 -1.56 -6.53
C LYS A 60 11.67 -1.57 -8.01
N ALA A 61 10.71 -1.61 -8.93
CA ALA A 61 10.99 -1.56 -10.37
C ALA A 61 11.65 -0.23 -10.75
N ARG A 62 11.13 0.89 -10.25
CA ARG A 62 11.66 2.22 -10.50
C ARG A 62 13.08 2.41 -9.95
N VAL A 63 13.36 1.91 -8.74
CA VAL A 63 14.71 1.94 -8.15
C VAL A 63 15.71 1.14 -8.99
N ARG A 64 15.31 -0.04 -9.48
CA ARG A 64 16.15 -0.86 -10.37
C ARG A 64 16.42 -0.15 -11.69
N PHE A 65 15.41 0.50 -12.26
CA PHE A 65 15.55 1.29 -13.49
C PHE A 65 16.56 2.43 -13.33
N TRP A 66 16.43 3.25 -12.27
CA TRP A 66 17.37 4.34 -12.01
C TRP A 66 18.81 3.85 -11.79
N LYS A 67 19.00 2.74 -11.05
CA LYS A 67 20.32 2.13 -10.89
C LYS A 67 20.91 1.64 -12.23
N GLY A 68 20.06 1.08 -13.10
CA GLY A 68 20.48 0.70 -14.45
C GLY A 68 20.88 1.91 -15.28
N LEU A 69 20.09 2.99 -15.23
CA LEU A 69 20.38 4.23 -15.93
C LEU A 69 21.68 4.88 -15.46
N ASP A 70 21.92 4.92 -14.15
CA ASP A 70 23.14 5.48 -13.56
C ASP A 70 24.39 4.68 -13.96
N ARG A 71 24.27 3.34 -14.00
CA ARG A 71 25.33 2.47 -14.55
C ARG A 71 25.58 2.75 -16.03
N THR A 72 24.52 2.84 -16.84
CA THR A 72 24.66 3.12 -18.28
C THR A 72 25.26 4.50 -18.53
N GLY A 73 24.87 5.52 -17.76
CA GLY A 73 25.44 6.86 -17.82
C GLY A 73 26.94 6.87 -17.48
N HIS A 74 27.33 6.19 -16.40
CA HIS A 74 28.73 6.03 -16.03
C HIS A 74 29.55 5.32 -17.12
N VAL A 75 29.05 4.22 -17.67
CA VAL A 75 29.74 3.48 -18.74
C VAL A 75 29.91 4.33 -20.00
N LEU A 76 28.89 5.10 -20.39
CA LEU A 76 28.98 5.99 -21.54
C LEU A 76 30.04 7.08 -21.32
N TYR A 77 30.01 7.74 -20.15
CA TYR A 77 30.97 8.78 -19.81
C TYR A 77 32.41 8.24 -19.77
N GLN A 78 32.62 7.05 -19.20
CA GLN A 78 33.92 6.38 -19.21
C GLN A 78 34.39 6.13 -20.64
N TYR A 79 33.53 5.61 -21.53
CA TYR A 79 33.91 5.31 -22.90
C TYR A 79 34.29 6.58 -23.69
N GLU A 80 33.51 7.65 -23.56
CA GLU A 80 33.83 8.96 -24.15
C GLU A 80 35.15 9.51 -23.64
N TYR A 81 35.38 9.41 -22.32
CA TYR A 81 36.64 9.82 -21.70
C TYR A 81 37.84 9.06 -22.28
N GLN A 82 37.76 7.73 -22.43
CA GLN A 82 38.84 6.94 -23.04
C GLN A 82 39.15 7.38 -24.47
N ILE A 83 38.13 7.64 -25.28
CA ILE A 83 38.31 8.13 -26.65
C ILE A 83 39.04 9.47 -26.66
N ILE A 84 38.55 10.43 -25.87
CA ILE A 84 39.14 11.77 -25.75
C ILE A 84 40.58 11.67 -25.27
N LEU A 85 40.86 10.79 -24.29
CA LEU A 85 42.19 10.57 -23.74
C LEU A 85 43.17 10.04 -24.80
N VAL A 86 42.74 9.07 -25.62
CA VAL A 86 43.56 8.55 -26.73
C VAL A 86 43.84 9.65 -27.75
N CYS A 87 42.81 10.40 -28.17
CA CYS A 87 42.99 11.52 -29.10
C CYS A 87 43.92 12.60 -28.55
N PHE A 88 43.81 12.90 -27.25
CA PHE A 88 44.66 13.87 -26.56
C PHE A 88 46.12 13.41 -26.56
N ARG A 89 46.40 12.16 -26.21
CA ARG A 89 47.75 11.58 -26.18
C ARG A 89 48.43 11.60 -27.55
N VAL A 90 47.66 11.34 -28.61
CA VAL A 90 48.19 11.43 -29.99
C VAL A 90 48.53 12.86 -30.37
N ARG A 91 47.69 13.83 -29.98
CA ARG A 91 47.91 15.24 -30.31
C ARG A 91 49.00 15.89 -29.47
N TYR A 92 49.18 15.44 -28.22
CA TYR A 92 50.06 16.05 -27.23
C TYR A 92 50.91 15.00 -26.50
N PRO A 93 51.85 14.33 -27.18
CA PRO A 93 52.59 13.19 -26.62
C PRO A 93 53.54 13.53 -25.47
N ARG A 94 53.83 14.82 -25.22
CA ARG A 94 54.71 15.28 -24.14
C ARG A 94 53.96 15.76 -22.90
N LEU A 95 52.62 15.85 -22.97
CA LEU A 95 51.80 16.27 -21.85
C LEU A 95 51.33 15.03 -21.08
N GLU A 96 51.69 14.95 -19.81
CA GLU A 96 51.17 13.94 -18.90
C GLU A 96 49.72 14.26 -18.56
N VAL A 97 48.86 13.25 -18.66
CA VAL A 97 47.51 13.28 -18.12
C VAL A 97 47.55 12.52 -16.79
N LYS A 98 47.00 13.13 -15.73
CA LYS A 98 46.87 12.51 -14.41
C LYS A 98 46.08 11.19 -14.50
N GLU A 99 46.31 10.28 -13.56
CA GLU A 99 45.68 8.96 -13.48
C GLU A 99 44.19 8.98 -13.86
N ASP A 100 43.82 8.02 -14.70
CA ASP A 100 42.45 7.88 -15.20
C ASP A 100 41.51 7.56 -14.02
N PRO A 101 40.50 8.42 -13.75
CA PRO A 101 39.61 8.28 -12.60
C PRO A 101 38.73 7.01 -12.66
N PHE A 102 38.70 6.29 -13.80
CA PHE A 102 37.92 5.07 -13.96
C PHE A 102 38.71 3.77 -13.74
N ILE A 103 40.02 3.84 -13.47
CA ILE A 103 40.86 2.63 -13.26
C ILE A 103 40.36 1.79 -12.09
N ASP A 104 39.80 2.42 -11.05
CA ASP A 104 39.30 1.71 -9.86
C ASP A 104 37.88 1.13 -10.03
N TYR A 105 37.15 1.54 -11.08
CA TYR A 105 35.73 1.18 -11.28
C TYR A 105 35.53 -0.21 -11.91
N ILE A 106 36.60 -0.90 -12.31
CA ILE A 106 36.55 -2.25 -12.91
C ILE A 106 36.51 -3.35 -11.84
N LYS A 107 36.75 -3.02 -10.56
CA LYS A 107 36.62 -3.95 -9.44
C LYS A 107 35.20 -3.93 -8.87
N ASP A 108 34.27 -4.60 -9.53
CA ASP A 108 33.02 -5.11 -8.93
C ASP A 108 32.49 -6.32 -9.72
#